data_AF-A0A645CY46-F1
#
_entry.id   AF-A0A645CY46-F1
#
_cell.length_a   1.000
_cell.length_b   1.000
_cell.length_c   1.000
_cell.angle_alpha   90.00
_cell.angle_beta   90.00
_cell.angle_gamma   90.00
#
_symmetry.space_group_name_H-M   'P 1'
#
loop_
_entity.id
_entity.type
_entity.pdbx_description
1 polymer ?
#
loop_
_entity_poly.entity_id
_entity_poly.type
_entity_poly.pdbx_seq_one_letter_code
_entity_poly.pdbx_strand_id
1 'polypeptide(L)'
;METQIIGRGKRQKPYGFSRELFRLAISGGIVFWMISILTSLLPLAANYRAAFSNWRIQAVWIASLPMGLMIGFCVSYCFLRLLKRAPTKSPVRKAVMISSAALIAATVLIDLPMMLRESGGALYYFMIGVVFNAVRFLSLGITIGYQYKKRYG
;
A
#
# COMPACT_ATOMS: atom_id res chain seq x y z
N MET A 1 -6.91 -45.90 25.61
CA MET A 1 -5.96 -45.24 24.68
C MET A 1 -6.62 -43.96 24.21
N GLU A 2 -6.29 -42.85 24.88
CA GLU A 2 -6.69 -41.50 24.49
C GLU A 2 -5.85 -41.02 23.31
N THR A 3 -6.52 -40.58 22.25
CA THR A 3 -5.89 -39.75 21.22
C THR A 3 -6.59 -38.41 21.24
N GLN A 4 -6.12 -37.52 22.11
CA GLN A 4 -6.61 -36.14 22.18
C GLN A 4 -6.22 -35.38 20.92
N ILE A 5 -7.24 -34.83 20.27
CA ILE A 5 -7.21 -33.96 19.11
C ILE A 5 -6.61 -32.61 19.53
N ILE A 6 -5.34 -32.35 19.21
CA ILE A 6 -4.73 -31.02 19.37
C ILE A 6 -4.37 -30.47 18.00
N GLY A 7 -5.20 -29.52 17.55
CA GLY A 7 -4.96 -28.78 16.31
C GLY A 7 -6.10 -27.86 15.92
N ARG A 8 -6.87 -27.35 16.89
CA ARG A 8 -7.97 -26.41 16.62
C ARG A 8 -7.38 -25.02 16.37
N GLY A 9 -6.72 -24.86 15.22
CA GLY A 9 -6.44 -23.55 14.67
C GLY A 9 -7.76 -22.79 14.61
N LYS A 10 -7.86 -21.70 15.38
CA LYS A 10 -9.07 -20.85 15.46
C LYS A 10 -9.48 -20.46 14.03
N ARG A 11 -10.43 -21.19 13.44
CA ARG A 11 -11.11 -20.82 12.18
C ARG A 11 -11.80 -19.48 12.45
N GLN A 12 -11.15 -18.39 12.07
CA GLN A 12 -11.83 -17.10 12.02
C GLN A 12 -13.03 -17.26 11.07
N LYS A 13 -14.25 -17.03 11.58
CA LYS A 13 -15.47 -17.05 10.77
C LYS A 13 -15.27 -16.13 9.55
N PRO A 14 -15.77 -16.50 8.35
CA PRO A 14 -15.57 -15.72 7.12
C PRO A 14 -15.98 -14.25 7.25
N TYR A 15 -17.03 -13.97 8.04
CA TYR A 15 -17.46 -12.61 8.40
C TYR A 15 -16.41 -11.79 9.16
N GLY A 16 -15.65 -12.41 10.07
CA GLY A 16 -14.59 -11.73 10.83
C GLY A 16 -13.40 -11.36 9.95
N PHE A 17 -13.06 -12.22 9.00
CA PHE A 17 -11.96 -11.96 8.05
C PHE A 17 -12.29 -10.83 7.08
N SER A 18 -13.49 -10.84 6.49
CA SER A 18 -13.93 -9.79 5.56
C SER A 18 -14.00 -8.43 6.26
N ARG A 19 -14.59 -8.37 7.45
CA ARG A 19 -14.69 -7.13 8.24
C ARG A 19 -13.32 -6.54 8.58
N GLU A 20 -12.34 -7.39 8.91
CA GLU A 20 -10.99 -6.94 9.22
C GLU A 20 -10.25 -6.48 7.96
N LEU A 21 -10.39 -7.22 6.86
CA LEU A 21 -9.83 -6.86 5.56
C LEU A 21 -10.29 -5.47 5.11
N PHE A 22 -11.60 -5.22 5.11
CA PHE A 22 -12.15 -3.93 4.70
C PHE A 22 -11.67 -2.79 5.61
N ARG A 23 -11.58 -3.04 6.92
CA ARG A 23 -11.13 -2.02 7.86
C ARG A 23 -9.68 -1.61 7.62
N LEU A 24 -8.80 -2.60 7.46
CA LEU A 24 -7.39 -2.36 7.17
C LEU A 24 -7.23 -1.67 5.82
N ALA A 25 -7.97 -2.14 4.79
CA ALA A 25 -7.96 -1.57 3.45
C ALA A 25 -8.40 -0.10 3.43
N ILE A 26 -9.51 0.23 4.10
CA ILE A 26 -10.00 1.61 4.21
C ILE A 26 -8.98 2.48 4.94
N SER A 27 -8.45 2.02 6.08
CA SER A 27 -7.48 2.81 6.85
C SER A 27 -6.19 3.08 6.07
N GLY A 28 -5.63 2.06 5.41
CA GLY A 28 -4.44 2.19 4.58
C GLY A 28 -4.70 3.04 3.33
N GLY A 29 -5.85 2.85 2.68
CA GLY A 29 -6.24 3.60 1.49
C GLY A 29 -6.47 5.09 1.77
N ILE A 30 -7.09 5.45 2.90
CA ILE A 30 -7.25 6.85 3.32
C ILE A 30 -5.88 7.50 3.55
N VAL A 31 -4.95 6.81 4.24
CA VAL A 31 -3.60 7.35 4.45
C VAL A 31 -2.85 7.50 3.13
N PHE A 32 -2.93 6.51 2.24
CA PHE A 32 -2.35 6.60 0.91
C PHE A 32 -2.90 7.79 0.12
N TRP A 33 -4.21 8.01 0.17
CA TRP A 33 -4.89 9.13 -0.48
C TRP A 33 -4.44 10.48 0.11
N MET A 34 -4.41 10.62 1.43
CA MET A 34 -3.95 11.83 2.11
C MET A 34 -2.51 12.17 1.73
N ILE A 35 -1.59 11.19 1.77
CA ILE A 35 -0.21 11.39 1.33
C ILE A 35 -0.14 11.74 -0.16
N SER A 36 -1.04 11.22 -1.00
CA SER A 36 -1.12 11.57 -2.41
C SER A 36 -1.52 13.03 -2.61
N ILE A 37 -2.49 13.53 -1.84
CA ILE A 37 -2.85 14.96 -1.83
C ILE A 37 -1.67 15.79 -1.35
N LEU A 38 -1.08 15.47 -0.19
CA LEU A 38 0.05 16.22 0.37
C LEU A 38 1.20 16.31 -0.63
N THR A 39 1.59 15.18 -1.22
CA THR A 39 2.68 15.14 -2.21
C THR A 39 2.34 15.90 -3.48
N SER A 40 1.08 15.92 -3.92
CA SER A 40 0.63 16.67 -5.10
C SER A 40 0.73 18.19 -4.95
N LEU A 41 0.72 18.69 -3.71
CA LEU A 41 0.83 20.12 -3.37
C LEU A 41 2.28 20.62 -3.39
N LEU A 42 3.29 19.73 -3.39
CA LEU A 42 4.68 20.18 -3.47
C LEU A 42 4.98 20.82 -4.83
N PRO A 43 5.82 21.88 -4.87
CA PRO A 43 6.29 22.47 -6.13
C PRO A 43 6.95 21.44 -7.06
N LEU A 44 7.67 20.45 -6.50
CA LEU A 44 8.26 19.35 -7.26
C LEU A 44 7.21 18.55 -8.04
N ALA A 45 6.02 18.36 -7.47
CA ALA A 45 4.94 17.62 -8.13
C ALA A 45 4.28 18.44 -9.24
N ALA A 46 4.34 19.77 -9.20
CA ALA A 46 3.88 20.62 -10.30
C ALA A 46 4.81 20.48 -11.52
N ASN A 47 6.13 20.54 -11.29
CA ASN A 47 7.13 20.35 -12.35
C ASN A 47 7.08 18.93 -12.92
N TYR A 48 6.92 17.92 -12.06
CA TYR A 48 6.70 16.54 -12.49
C TYR A 48 5.45 16.40 -13.36
N ARG A 49 4.30 16.94 -12.94
CA ARG A 49 3.07 16.88 -13.75
C ARG A 49 3.25 17.56 -15.11
N ALA A 50 3.81 18.75 -15.15
CA ALA A 50 4.05 19.49 -16.39
C ALA A 50 4.90 18.70 -17.40
N ALA A 51 5.79 17.82 -16.93
CA ALA A 51 6.63 16.99 -17.79
C ALA A 51 5.90 15.79 -18.41
N PHE A 52 4.95 15.16 -17.70
CA PHE A 52 4.32 13.91 -18.16
C PHE A 52 2.86 14.03 -18.59
N SER A 53 2.14 15.08 -18.15
CA SER A 53 0.71 15.20 -18.47
C SER A 53 0.19 16.61 -18.17
N ASN A 54 -0.62 17.16 -19.08
CA ASN A 54 -1.46 18.34 -18.83
C ASN A 54 -2.59 18.05 -17.80
N TRP A 55 -2.37 17.18 -16.82
CA TRP A 55 -3.36 16.77 -15.84
C TRP A 55 -3.50 17.81 -14.73
N ARG A 56 -4.74 18.22 -14.47
CA ARG A 56 -5.09 19.07 -13.33
C ARG A 56 -4.79 18.35 -12.01
N ILE A 57 -4.38 19.12 -11.00
CA ILE A 57 -4.13 18.61 -9.63
C ILE A 57 -5.35 17.88 -9.05
N GLN A 58 -6.57 18.31 -9.39
CA GLN A 58 -7.84 17.69 -9.00
C GLN A 58 -7.95 16.24 -9.50
N ALA A 59 -7.41 15.93 -10.68
CA ALA A 59 -7.44 14.57 -11.21
C ALA A 59 -6.59 13.62 -10.35
N VAL A 60 -5.46 14.10 -9.82
CA VAL A 60 -4.63 13.33 -8.89
C VAL A 60 -5.41 13.02 -7.61
N TRP A 61 -6.16 13.98 -7.07
CA TRP A 61 -6.93 13.78 -5.84
C TRP A 61 -8.05 12.75 -6.03
N ILE A 62 -8.76 12.83 -7.16
CA ILE A 62 -9.87 11.92 -7.44
C ILE A 62 -9.35 10.51 -7.79
N ALA A 63 -8.33 10.41 -8.63
CA ALA A 63 -7.81 9.12 -9.10
C ALA A 63 -7.00 8.37 -8.03
N SER A 64 -6.34 9.08 -7.11
CA SER A 64 -5.52 8.42 -6.07
C SER A 64 -6.35 7.74 -4.99
N LEU A 65 -7.61 8.13 -4.76
CA LEU A 65 -8.48 7.49 -3.79
C LEU A 65 -8.84 6.03 -4.18
N PRO A 66 -9.44 5.75 -5.36
CA PRO A 66 -9.75 4.38 -5.76
C PRO A 66 -8.47 3.53 -5.89
N MET A 67 -7.37 4.12 -6.38
CA MET A 67 -6.08 3.42 -6.45
C MET A 67 -5.55 3.06 -5.05
N GLY A 68 -5.60 4.00 -4.10
CA GLY A 68 -5.19 3.78 -2.72
C GLY A 68 -6.03 2.73 -2.00
N LEU A 69 -7.34 2.70 -2.23
CA LEU A 69 -8.23 1.67 -1.71
C LEU A 69 -7.93 0.30 -2.32
N MET A 70 -7.69 0.24 -3.63
CA MET A 70 -7.33 -1.00 -4.33
C MET A 70 -6.00 -1.58 -3.80
N ILE A 71 -4.96 -0.74 -3.69
CA ILE A 71 -3.67 -1.14 -3.12
C ILE A 71 -3.85 -1.56 -1.65
N GLY A 72 -4.58 -0.76 -0.87
CA GLY A 72 -4.88 -1.05 0.53
C GLY A 72 -5.56 -2.39 0.72
N PHE A 73 -6.50 -2.73 -0.16
CA PHE A 73 -7.18 -4.03 -0.18
C PHE A 73 -6.21 -5.17 -0.50
N CYS A 74 -5.43 -5.05 -1.59
CA CYS A 74 -4.44 -6.06 -1.98
C CYS A 74 -3.41 -6.32 -0.88
N VAL A 75 -2.82 -5.26 -0.32
CA VAL A 75 -1.81 -5.37 0.75
C VAL A 75 -2.43 -5.97 2.01
N SER A 76 -3.61 -5.50 2.43
CA SER A 76 -4.31 -6.03 3.61
C SER A 76 -4.66 -7.50 3.45
N TYR A 77 -5.11 -7.92 2.26
CA TYR A 77 -5.43 -9.30 1.96
C TYR A 77 -4.20 -10.21 2.02
N CYS A 78 -3.12 -9.81 1.34
CA CYS A 78 -1.84 -10.53 1.38
C CYS A 78 -1.30 -10.62 2.81
N PHE A 79 -1.38 -9.52 3.57
CA PHE A 79 -0.96 -9.45 4.96
C PHE A 79 -1.74 -10.44 5.84
N LEU A 80 -3.06 -10.41 5.80
CA LEU A 80 -3.88 -11.32 6.61
C LEU A 80 -3.70 -12.79 6.20
N ARG A 81 -3.55 -13.09 4.90
CA ARG A 81 -3.23 -14.45 4.44
C ARG A 81 -1.88 -14.92 4.95
N LEU A 82 -0.85 -14.08 4.85
CA LEU A 82 0.49 -14.44 5.30
C LEU A 82 0.57 -14.55 6.83
N LEU A 83 -0.21 -13.77 7.58
CA LEU A 83 -0.33 -13.91 9.04
C LEU A 83 -0.93 -15.26 9.44
N LYS A 84 -1.96 -15.73 8.71
CA LYS A 84 -2.55 -17.05 8.96
C LYS A 84 -1.54 -18.18 8.71
N ARG A 85 -0.68 -18.04 7.69
CA ARG A 85 0.35 -19.05 7.35
C ARG A 85 1.53 -19.05 8.32
N ALA A 86 1.97 -17.87 8.74
CA ALA A 86 3.11 -17.70 9.64
C ALA A 86 2.85 -16.54 10.61
N PRO A 87 2.42 -16.82 11.85
CA PRO A 87 2.27 -15.80 12.89
C PRO A 87 3.59 -15.05 13.08
N THR A 88 3.52 -13.73 13.27
CA THR A 88 4.71 -12.90 13.54
C THR A 88 4.54 -12.13 14.83
N LYS A 89 5.65 -11.94 15.55
CA LYS A 89 5.73 -11.05 16.72
C LYS A 89 5.65 -9.56 16.33
N SER A 90 5.94 -9.22 15.06
CA SER A 90 5.95 -7.85 14.56
C SER A 90 5.03 -7.67 13.34
N PRO A 91 3.72 -7.47 13.55
CA PRO A 91 2.75 -7.26 12.46
C PRO A 91 3.10 -6.06 11.57
N VAL A 92 3.62 -4.98 12.17
CA VAL A 92 4.07 -3.76 11.46
C VAL A 92 5.15 -4.07 10.42
N ARG A 93 6.23 -4.74 10.84
CA ARG A 93 7.34 -5.09 9.94
C ARG A 93 6.85 -5.92 8.75
N LYS A 94 5.97 -6.89 9.00
CA LYS A 94 5.44 -7.76 7.95
C LYS A 94 4.54 -6.99 6.97
N ALA A 95 3.69 -6.09 7.46
CA ALA A 95 2.88 -5.23 6.59
C ALA A 95 3.75 -4.29 5.75
N VAL A 96 4.80 -3.72 6.33
CA VAL A 96 5.78 -2.88 5.61
C VAL A 96 6.51 -3.67 4.53
N MET A 97 6.94 -4.90 4.80
CA MET A 97 7.59 -5.75 3.78
C MET A 97 6.66 -6.02 2.59
N ILE A 98 5.39 -6.35 2.86
CA ILE A 98 4.40 -6.62 1.80
C ILE A 98 4.12 -5.34 1.01
N SER A 99 3.99 -4.21 1.69
CA SER A 99 3.77 -2.93 1.02
C SER A 99 5.00 -2.48 0.22
N SER A 100 6.21 -2.78 0.68
CA SER A 100 7.45 -2.53 -0.07
C SER A 100 7.53 -3.41 -1.32
N ALA A 101 7.08 -4.67 -1.25
CA ALA A 101 6.97 -5.51 -2.44
C ALA A 101 5.95 -4.94 -3.44
N ALA A 102 4.83 -4.42 -2.96
CA ALA A 102 3.84 -3.74 -3.81
C ALA A 102 4.39 -2.44 -4.43
N LEU A 103 5.22 -1.69 -3.70
CA LEU A 103 5.95 -0.54 -4.23
C LEU A 103 6.88 -0.95 -5.38
N ILE A 104 7.71 -1.98 -5.18
CA ILE A 104 8.61 -2.49 -6.22
C ILE A 104 7.81 -2.90 -7.45
N ALA A 105 6.70 -3.61 -7.26
CA ALA A 105 5.82 -3.98 -8.37
C ALA A 105 5.26 -2.75 -9.10
N ALA A 106 4.78 -1.74 -8.37
CA ALA A 106 4.28 -0.49 -8.98
C ALA A 106 5.39 0.23 -9.77
N THR A 107 6.58 0.35 -9.21
CA THR A 107 7.72 1.00 -9.87
C THR A 107 8.16 0.24 -11.12
N VAL A 108 8.26 -1.09 -11.07
CA VAL A 108 8.68 -1.90 -12.23
C VAL A 108 7.61 -1.94 -13.32
N LEU A 109 6.32 -1.98 -12.95
CA LEU A 109 5.23 -2.13 -13.92
C LEU A 109 4.76 -0.79 -14.51
N ILE A 110 4.95 0.33 -13.79
CA ILE A 110 4.41 1.63 -14.18
C ILE A 110 5.53 2.64 -14.39
N ASP A 111 6.32 2.93 -13.35
CA ASP A 111 7.30 4.03 -13.39
C ASP A 111 8.47 3.73 -14.34
N LEU A 112 8.95 2.47 -14.38
CA LEU A 112 10.09 2.07 -15.21
C LEU A 112 9.77 2.10 -16.71
N PRO A 113 8.65 1.53 -17.22
CA PRO A 113 8.26 1.69 -18.62
C PRO A 113 8.05 3.15 -19.00
N MET A 114 7.54 3.98 -18.07
CA MET A 114 7.36 5.42 -18.30
C MET A 114 8.71 6.13 -18.45
N MET A 115 9.68 5.81 -17.59
CA MET A 115 11.06 6.31 -17.69
C MET A 115 11.72 5.93 -19.02
N LEU A 116 11.54 4.69 -19.50
CA LEU A 116 12.15 4.21 -20.73
C LEU A 116 11.57 4.85 -22.00
N ARG A 117 10.36 5.44 -21.91
CA ARG A 117 9.68 6.09 -23.04
C ARG A 117 10.02 7.57 -23.20
N GLU A 118 10.47 8.24 -22.14
CA GLU A 118 10.75 9.68 -22.18
C GLU A 118 12.20 10.00 -22.59
N SER A 119 12.39 11.09 -23.33
CA SER A 119 13.70 11.63 -23.68
C SER A 119 13.94 12.97 -22.97
N GLY A 120 15.04 13.09 -22.22
CA GLY A 120 15.41 14.28 -21.45
C GLY A 120 14.84 14.31 -20.02
N GLY A 121 15.70 14.28 -18.99
CA GLY A 121 15.28 14.37 -17.58
C GLY A 121 14.60 13.12 -16.99
N ALA A 122 14.51 12.01 -17.74
CA ALA A 122 13.79 10.80 -17.35
C ALA A 122 14.22 10.24 -15.98
N LEU A 123 15.52 10.20 -15.68
CA LEU A 123 16.04 9.72 -14.39
C LEU A 123 15.58 10.60 -13.22
N TYR A 124 15.63 11.93 -13.39
CA TYR A 124 15.26 12.88 -12.35
C TYR A 124 13.80 12.71 -11.95
N TYR A 125 12.91 12.63 -12.94
CA TYR A 125 11.49 12.45 -12.68
C TYR A 125 11.14 11.04 -12.20
N PHE A 126 11.82 10.00 -12.69
CA PHE A 126 11.68 8.65 -12.16
C PHE A 126 12.01 8.61 -10.66
N MET A 127 13.11 9.24 -10.24
CA MET A 127 13.48 9.34 -8.82
C MET A 127 12.42 10.06 -7.99
N ILE A 128 11.85 11.16 -8.50
CA ILE A 128 10.74 11.86 -7.83
C ILE A 128 9.53 10.92 -7.67
N GLY A 129 9.15 10.21 -8.73
CA GLY A 129 8.06 9.23 -8.71
C GLY A 129 8.28 8.15 -7.66
N VAL A 130 9.49 7.56 -7.65
CA VAL A 130 9.90 6.54 -6.66
C VAL A 130 9.81 7.08 -5.24
N VAL A 131 10.31 8.29 -4.96
CA VAL A 131 10.25 8.89 -3.62
C VAL A 131 8.80 9.10 -3.17
N PHE A 132 7.94 9.67 -4.04
CA PHE A 132 6.54 9.86 -3.70
C PHE A 132 5.80 8.54 -3.47
N ASN A 133 6.05 7.53 -4.30
CA ASN A 133 5.48 6.21 -4.11
C ASN A 133 6.02 5.55 -2.83
N ALA A 134 7.32 5.67 -2.53
CA ALA A 134 7.89 5.14 -1.31
C ALA A 134 7.19 5.67 -0.05
N VAL A 135 6.97 6.99 0.04
CA VAL A 135 6.26 7.59 1.18
C VAL A 135 4.83 7.05 1.29
N ARG A 136 4.10 6.94 0.17
CA ARG A 136 2.71 6.45 0.15
C ARG A 136 2.61 4.98 0.58
N PHE A 137 3.41 4.11 -0.02
CA PHE A 137 3.39 2.67 0.28
C PHE A 137 3.88 2.39 1.70
N LEU A 138 4.99 2.99 2.14
CA LEU A 138 5.47 2.79 3.51
C LEU A 138 4.45 3.25 4.55
N SER A 139 3.82 4.42 4.35
CA SER A 139 2.77 4.93 5.23
C SER A 139 1.55 3.99 5.30
N LEU A 140 1.13 3.45 4.14
CA LEU A 140 0.06 2.47 4.05
C LEU A 140 0.40 1.18 4.81
N GLY A 141 1.61 0.63 4.60
CA GLY A 141 2.07 -0.58 5.27
C GLY A 141 2.18 -0.41 6.79
N ILE A 142 2.73 0.71 7.25
CA ILE A 142 2.80 1.05 8.68
C ILE A 142 1.38 1.13 9.27
N THR A 143 0.47 1.83 8.60
CA THR A 143 -0.91 2.01 9.06
C THR A 143 -1.64 0.67 9.22
N ILE A 144 -1.57 -0.18 8.20
CA ILE A 144 -2.19 -1.52 8.24
C ILE A 144 -1.63 -2.34 9.40
N GLY A 145 -0.30 -2.41 9.50
CA GLY A 145 0.34 -3.22 10.53
C GLY A 145 0.12 -2.68 11.96
N TYR A 146 0.08 -1.37 12.13
CA TYR A 146 -0.19 -0.72 13.42
C TYR A 146 -1.63 -0.93 13.85
N GLN A 147 -2.59 -0.73 12.95
CA GLN A 147 -4.01 -0.94 13.25
C GLN A 147 -4.31 -2.40 13.61
N TYR A 148 -3.66 -3.34 12.94
CA TYR A 148 -3.75 -4.76 13.31
C TYR A 148 -3.13 -5.02 14.68
N LYS A 149 -1.91 -4.52 14.95
CA LYS A 149 -1.24 -4.68 16.25
C LYS A 149 -2.11 -4.12 17.38
N LYS A 150 -2.65 -2.91 17.24
CA LYS A 150 -3.51 -2.26 18.25
C LYS A 150 -4.75 -3.08 18.63
N ARG A 151 -5.21 -3.97 17.75
CA ARG A 151 -6.43 -4.77 17.96
C ARG A 151 -6.17 -6.17 18.51
N TYR A 152 -4.98 -6.72 18.29
CA TYR A 152 -4.69 -8.14 18.52
C TYR A 152 -3.38 -8.42 19.26
N GLY A 153 -2.56 -7.40 19.53
CA GLY A 153 -1.36 -7.47 20.36
C GLY A 153 -1.60 -6.77 21.68
#